data_AF-A0A2E8Y5J7-F1
#
_entry.id   AF-A0A2E8Y5J7-F1
#
_cell.length_a   1.000
_cell.length_b   1.000
_cell.length_c   1.000
_cell.angle_alpha   90.00
_cell.angle_beta   90.00
_cell.angle_gamma   90.00
#
_symmetry.space_group_name_H-M   'P 1'
#
loop_
_entity.id
_entity.type
_entity.pdbx_description
1 polymer ?
#
loop_
_entity_poly.entity_id
_entity_poly.type
_entity_poly.pdbx_seq_one_letter_code
_entity_poly.pdbx_strand_id
1 'polypeptide(L)'
;MAHATFSGGDITAVIGDNAGHGGHRAGYNGVWELRHRASTRNLFVPAYAGLNLEHIFNGETEFTDRDIFFEPRRAPMTFRNLNDQQAELYQPATPNFQLESTTRFTLRAPWYLDLDFRCKPHQHVHERGWFGCFWASYINGPADKSFYFPGGWQDGQSIWMQLCTQAHDDESTVLSHIDDFRLTWQEGTHDALFKYFSRMRYAKPFYYGNFENLVYILMFKPETGIRFTHSPSGGGFNKTFNTTNPAWDWQFIVPNYEVMKEYRYQARVVLRPRCSRTEILAEYEKWANQ
;
A
#
# COMPACT_ATOMS: atom_id res chain seq x y z
N MET A 1 4.79 5.17 24.07
CA MET A 1 4.92 3.97 23.21
C MET A 1 3.88 4.12 22.12
N ALA A 2 4.27 4.13 20.85
CA ALA A 2 3.38 4.53 19.76
C ALA A 2 3.07 3.38 18.80
N HIS A 3 2.91 2.19 19.38
CA HIS A 3 2.34 1.02 18.70
C HIS A 3 1.48 0.24 19.69
N ALA A 4 0.61 -0.62 19.17
CA ALA A 4 -0.09 -1.61 19.98
C ALA A 4 -0.32 -2.90 19.17
N THR A 5 -0.56 -3.99 19.89
CA THR A 5 -0.95 -5.28 19.32
C THR A 5 -2.47 -5.42 19.39
N PHE A 6 -3.07 -5.82 18.29
CA PHE A 6 -4.51 -6.04 18.14
C PHE A 6 -4.73 -7.47 17.68
N SER A 7 -5.75 -8.12 18.24
CA SER A 7 -6.15 -9.47 17.82
C SER A 7 -7.64 -9.47 17.51
N GLY A 8 -8.00 -10.06 16.37
CA GLY A 8 -9.38 -10.14 15.90
C GLY A 8 -9.60 -11.39 15.08
N GLY A 9 -10.43 -12.31 15.59
CA GLY A 9 -10.63 -13.62 14.97
C GLY A 9 -9.32 -14.40 14.87
N ASP A 10 -8.93 -14.69 13.63
CA ASP A 10 -7.78 -15.51 13.27
C ASP A 10 -6.53 -14.68 12.95
N ILE A 11 -6.59 -13.35 13.02
CA ILE A 11 -5.44 -12.46 12.77
C ILE A 11 -4.98 -11.69 13.99
N THR A 12 -3.68 -11.43 14.04
CA THR A 12 -3.02 -10.51 14.97
C THR A 12 -2.23 -9.49 14.16
N ALA A 13 -2.34 -8.22 14.53
CA ALA A 13 -1.61 -7.13 13.91
C ALA A 13 -0.87 -6.29 14.96
N VAL A 14 0.35 -5.85 14.64
CA VAL A 14 1.05 -4.79 15.36
C VAL A 14 1.01 -3.55 14.49
N ILE A 15 0.40 -2.49 14.99
CA ILE A 15 0.23 -1.22 14.27
C ILE A 15 0.98 -0.15 15.03
N GLY A 16 1.77 0.66 14.33
CA GLY A 16 2.56 1.72 14.96
C GLY A 16 2.89 2.88 14.03
N ASP A 17 3.34 3.97 14.65
CA ASP A 17 3.85 5.15 13.96
C ASP A 17 5.19 4.88 13.27
N ASN A 18 5.89 5.94 12.85
CA ASN A 18 7.20 5.84 12.20
C ASN A 18 8.38 5.77 13.20
N ALA A 19 8.15 5.54 14.49
CA ALA A 19 9.24 5.26 15.44
C ALA A 19 9.78 3.83 15.28
N GLY A 20 11.04 3.63 15.65
CA GLY A 20 11.63 2.28 15.72
C GLY A 20 11.35 1.61 17.06
N HIS A 21 11.22 0.28 17.06
CA HIS A 21 11.13 -0.48 18.31
C HIS A 21 11.63 -1.92 18.13
N GLY A 22 12.59 -2.34 18.97
CA GLY A 22 13.15 -3.69 18.90
C GLY A 22 13.77 -3.97 17.52
N GLY A 23 13.24 -4.97 16.82
CA GLY A 23 13.66 -5.32 15.46
C GLY A 23 13.10 -4.42 14.36
N HIS A 24 12.05 -3.65 14.63
CA HIS A 24 11.40 -2.74 13.68
C HIS A 24 12.20 -1.46 13.51
N ARG A 25 12.53 -1.08 12.27
CA ARG A 25 13.36 0.11 11.98
C ARG A 25 12.52 1.39 12.01
N ALA A 26 13.14 2.46 12.52
CA ALA A 26 12.56 3.79 12.45
C ALA A 26 12.33 4.24 11.00
N GLY A 27 11.27 5.02 10.80
CA GLY A 27 10.80 5.52 9.51
C GLY A 27 9.63 4.72 8.93
N TYR A 28 9.49 3.43 9.27
CA TYR A 28 8.42 2.59 8.73
C TYR A 28 7.17 2.67 9.63
N ASN A 29 6.04 3.06 9.05
CA ASN A 29 4.74 3.22 9.71
C ASN A 29 3.72 2.20 9.21
N GLY A 30 2.53 2.19 9.83
CA GLY A 30 1.42 1.34 9.41
C GLY A 30 1.41 0.04 10.18
N VAL A 31 1.40 -1.09 9.45
CA VAL A 31 1.30 -2.43 10.04
C VAL A 31 2.67 -3.08 10.11
N TRP A 32 3.30 -3.00 11.27
CA TRP A 32 4.62 -3.58 11.52
C TRP A 32 4.58 -5.12 11.46
N GLU A 33 3.49 -5.71 11.95
CA GLU A 33 3.26 -7.15 11.84
C GLU A 33 1.82 -7.46 11.46
N LEU A 34 1.63 -8.43 10.57
CA LEU A 34 0.33 -9.05 10.31
C LEU A 34 0.52 -10.57 10.24
N ARG A 35 -0.17 -11.29 11.12
CA ARG A 35 -0.10 -12.75 11.19
C ARG A 35 -1.48 -13.35 11.23
N HIS A 36 -1.63 -14.50 10.60
CA HIS A 36 -2.79 -15.37 10.76
C HIS A 36 -2.43 -16.54 11.66
N ARG A 37 -3.36 -17.05 12.49
CA ARG A 37 -3.10 -18.14 13.46
C ARG A 37 -2.57 -19.43 12.83
N ALA A 38 -2.83 -19.64 11.53
CA ALA A 38 -2.35 -20.79 10.77
C ALA A 38 -0.91 -20.64 10.24
N SER A 39 -0.24 -19.50 10.52
CA SER A 39 1.16 -19.26 10.19
C SER A 39 1.90 -18.76 11.43
N THR A 40 3.15 -19.18 11.58
CA THR A 40 4.06 -18.66 12.62
C THR A 40 4.83 -17.43 12.15
N ARG A 41 4.76 -17.08 10.86
CA ARG A 41 5.52 -16.00 10.25
C ARG A 41 4.71 -14.71 10.14
N ASN A 42 5.39 -13.59 10.33
CA ASN A 42 4.91 -12.28 9.89
C ASN A 42 4.85 -12.25 8.36
N LEU A 43 3.71 -11.81 7.83
CA LEU A 43 3.53 -11.54 6.41
C LEU A 43 4.55 -10.50 5.93
N PHE A 44 4.82 -9.49 6.76
CA PHE A 44 5.73 -8.39 6.43
C PHE A 44 7.15 -8.65 6.93
N VAL A 45 8.13 -8.06 6.25
CA VAL A 45 9.55 -8.16 6.65
C VAL A 45 9.71 -7.55 8.05
N PRO A 46 10.21 -8.27 9.07
CA PRO A 46 10.18 -7.80 10.46
C PRO A 46 10.92 -6.48 10.74
N ALA A 47 11.90 -6.12 9.92
CA ALA A 47 12.62 -4.86 10.05
C ALA A 47 11.87 -3.67 9.43
N TYR A 48 10.84 -3.93 8.63
CA TYR A 48 10.04 -2.97 7.87
C TYR A 48 8.55 -3.15 8.21
N ALA A 49 7.67 -2.51 7.45
CA ALA A 49 6.21 -2.60 7.65
C ALA A 49 5.48 -2.99 6.36
N GLY A 50 4.24 -3.43 6.53
CA GLY A 50 3.22 -3.40 5.49
C GLY A 50 2.27 -2.24 5.66
N LEU A 51 1.54 -1.92 4.60
CA LEU A 51 0.64 -0.76 4.58
C LEU A 51 1.34 0.52 5.09
N ASN A 52 2.58 0.72 4.66
CA ASN A 52 3.43 1.84 5.06
C ASN A 52 3.22 3.00 4.09
N LEU A 53 2.75 4.15 4.56
CA LEU A 53 2.79 5.38 3.75
C LEU A 53 4.27 5.75 3.54
N GLU A 54 4.75 5.59 2.31
CA GLU A 54 6.17 5.66 1.98
C GLU A 54 6.55 7.00 1.35
N HIS A 55 5.76 7.42 0.37
CA HIS A 55 6.01 8.63 -0.40
C HIS A 55 4.76 9.50 -0.48
N ILE A 56 4.98 10.80 -0.49
CA ILE A 56 4.10 11.76 -1.15
C ILE A 56 4.90 12.28 -2.34
N PHE A 57 4.26 12.44 -3.49
CA PHE A 57 4.93 12.87 -4.72
C PHE A 57 4.01 13.78 -5.53
N ASN A 58 4.60 14.75 -6.23
CA ASN A 58 3.89 15.72 -7.07
C ASN A 58 4.51 15.87 -8.47
N GLY A 59 5.53 15.06 -8.78
CA GLY A 59 6.22 15.05 -10.05
C GLY A 59 7.39 16.03 -10.13
N GLU A 60 7.83 16.60 -9.02
CA GLU A 60 8.73 17.76 -9.02
C GLU A 60 9.64 17.78 -7.80
N THR A 61 9.09 17.96 -6.61
CA THR A 61 9.90 18.26 -5.43
C THR A 61 10.44 17.01 -4.74
N GLU A 62 9.81 15.84 -4.93
CA GLU A 62 10.19 14.60 -4.26
C GLU A 62 11.62 14.13 -4.54
N PHE A 63 12.23 14.54 -5.66
CA PHE A 63 13.54 14.07 -6.08
C PHE A 63 14.69 15.01 -5.70
N THR A 64 14.39 16.13 -5.04
CA THR A 64 15.41 17.14 -4.66
C THR A 64 16.27 16.70 -3.48
N ASP A 65 15.71 15.90 -2.58
CA ASP A 65 16.41 15.33 -1.43
C ASP A 65 15.76 14.00 -0.98
N ARG A 66 16.58 13.11 -0.41
CA ARG A 66 16.12 11.78 0.02
C ARG A 66 15.09 11.84 1.15
N ASP A 67 15.22 12.78 2.08
CA ASP A 67 14.26 12.93 3.17
C ASP A 67 12.96 13.56 2.70
N ILE A 68 12.96 14.32 1.60
CA ILE A 68 11.74 14.76 0.91
C ILE A 68 11.09 13.56 0.20
N PHE A 69 11.87 12.75 -0.53
CA PHE A 69 11.37 11.54 -1.19
C PHE A 69 10.65 10.60 -0.20
N PHE A 70 11.21 10.43 1.00
CA PHE A 70 10.63 9.62 2.08
C PHE A 70 9.93 10.48 3.15
N GLU A 71 9.38 11.66 2.80
CA GLU A 71 8.84 12.61 3.78
C GLU A 71 7.86 11.98 4.79
N PRO A 72 6.91 11.11 4.40
CA PRO A 72 6.04 10.43 5.37
C PRO A 72 6.78 9.63 6.45
N ARG A 73 7.96 9.10 6.12
CA ARG A 73 8.83 8.36 7.06
C ARG A 73 9.61 9.28 7.99
N ARG A 74 9.75 10.56 7.66
CA ARG A 74 10.54 11.55 8.40
C ARG A 74 9.68 12.49 9.22
N ALA A 75 8.57 12.94 8.65
CA ALA A 75 7.66 13.86 9.30
C ALA A 75 7.01 13.19 10.54
N PRO A 76 6.89 13.90 11.67
CA PRO A 76 6.31 13.34 12.88
C PRO A 76 4.93 12.73 12.65
N MET A 77 4.71 11.53 13.19
CA MET A 77 3.44 10.82 13.11
C MET A 77 3.01 10.43 14.52
N THR A 78 1.71 10.56 14.81
CA THR A 78 1.14 10.22 16.12
C THR A 78 0.29 8.97 16.00
N PHE A 79 0.62 7.96 16.80
CA PHE A 79 -0.23 6.79 17.00
C PHE A 79 -1.28 7.04 18.09
N ARG A 80 -2.50 6.59 17.84
CA ARG A 80 -3.60 6.55 18.82
C ARG A 80 -4.20 5.15 18.83
N ASN A 81 -4.24 4.52 20.00
CA ASN A 81 -5.08 3.36 20.23
C ASN A 81 -6.50 3.86 20.54
N LEU A 82 -7.46 3.55 19.66
CA LEU A 82 -8.84 4.01 19.80
C LEU A 82 -9.69 3.04 20.62
N ASN A 83 -9.46 1.74 20.47
CA ASN A 83 -10.07 0.64 21.23
C ASN A 83 -9.39 -0.69 20.87
N ASP A 84 -9.84 -1.80 21.45
CA ASP A 84 -9.27 -3.15 21.28
C ASP A 84 -9.18 -3.67 19.83
N GLN A 85 -9.83 -3.01 18.86
CA GLN A 85 -9.81 -3.40 17.45
C GLN A 85 -9.35 -2.28 16.51
N GLN A 86 -9.09 -1.07 17.03
CA GLN A 86 -8.85 0.11 16.20
C GLN A 86 -7.65 0.92 16.63
N ALA A 87 -6.83 1.27 15.64
CA ALA A 87 -5.73 2.21 15.76
C ALA A 87 -5.86 3.31 14.71
N GLU A 88 -5.27 4.46 14.99
CA GLU A 88 -5.18 5.59 14.08
C GLU A 88 -3.75 6.13 14.07
N LEU A 89 -3.26 6.40 12.87
CA LEU A 89 -2.05 7.18 12.63
C LEU A 89 -2.46 8.54 12.09
N TYR A 90 -2.07 9.59 12.79
CA TYR A 90 -2.26 10.97 12.36
C TYR A 90 -0.91 11.58 12.02
N GLN A 91 -0.81 12.21 10.85
CA GLN A 91 0.34 13.00 10.45
C GLN A 91 -0.16 14.41 10.11
N PRO A 92 0.32 15.47 10.78
CA PRO A 92 -0.02 16.84 10.43
C PRO A 92 0.49 17.16 9.01
N ALA A 93 0.10 18.32 8.46
CA ALA A 93 0.60 18.79 7.18
C ALA A 93 2.13 18.67 7.11
N THR A 94 2.61 17.82 6.21
CA THR A 94 4.04 17.52 6.12
C THR A 94 4.84 18.74 5.64
N PRO A 95 6.12 18.89 6.01
CA PRO A 95 6.86 20.14 5.77
C PRO A 95 6.94 20.57 4.29
N ASN A 96 7.21 19.64 3.37
CA ASN A 96 7.42 19.95 1.96
C ASN A 96 6.13 19.81 1.14
N PHE A 97 5.40 18.72 1.33
CA PHE A 97 4.17 18.47 0.57
C PHE A 97 2.91 19.10 1.17
N GLN A 98 2.98 19.63 2.39
CA GLN A 98 1.86 20.31 3.06
C GLN A 98 0.59 19.44 3.10
N LEU A 99 0.76 18.12 3.17
CA LEU A 99 -0.33 17.15 3.12
C LEU A 99 -0.58 16.61 4.53
N GLU A 100 -1.72 16.97 5.13
CA GLU A 100 -2.17 16.33 6.36
C GLU A 100 -2.76 14.95 6.01
N SER A 101 -2.53 13.95 6.86
CA SER A 101 -3.12 12.63 6.65
C SER A 101 -3.55 11.93 7.94
N THR A 102 -4.59 11.10 7.81
CA THR A 102 -5.06 10.19 8.85
C THR A 102 -5.29 8.82 8.25
N THR A 103 -4.77 7.80 8.93
CA THR A 103 -4.95 6.40 8.56
C THR A 103 -5.57 5.66 9.71
N ARG A 104 -6.79 5.17 9.55
CA ARG A 104 -7.46 4.34 10.55
C ARG A 104 -7.43 2.88 10.15
N PHE A 105 -6.97 2.06 11.08
CA PHE A 105 -6.95 0.60 10.96
C PHE A 105 -8.07 0.01 11.81
N THR A 106 -8.84 -0.94 11.28
CA THR A 106 -9.87 -1.67 12.04
C THR A 106 -9.77 -3.16 11.79
N LEU A 107 -9.44 -3.93 12.82
CA LEU A 107 -9.50 -5.39 12.74
C LEU A 107 -10.97 -5.83 12.77
N ARG A 108 -11.32 -6.80 11.93
CA ARG A 108 -12.64 -7.45 11.95
C ARG A 108 -12.48 -8.95 11.81
N ALA A 109 -13.18 -9.67 12.67
CA ALA A 109 -13.26 -11.12 12.55
C ALA A 109 -13.94 -11.53 11.21
N PRO A 110 -13.57 -12.69 10.64
CA PRO A 110 -12.53 -13.60 11.15
C PRO A 110 -11.10 -13.22 10.77
N TRP A 111 -10.85 -12.46 9.70
CA TRP A 111 -9.48 -12.27 9.20
C TRP A 111 -9.30 -11.01 8.34
N TYR A 112 -10.04 -9.95 8.68
CA TYR A 112 -10.05 -8.72 7.92
C TYR A 112 -9.34 -7.59 8.67
N LEU A 113 -8.59 -6.78 7.93
CA LEU A 113 -8.04 -5.52 8.41
C LEU A 113 -8.47 -4.43 7.45
N ASP A 114 -9.34 -3.52 7.91
CA ASP A 114 -9.77 -2.36 7.15
C ASP A 114 -8.79 -1.21 7.33
N LEU A 115 -8.58 -0.47 6.25
CA LEU A 115 -7.83 0.77 6.15
C LEU A 115 -8.79 1.87 5.68
N ASP A 116 -8.93 2.95 6.44
CA ASP A 116 -9.59 4.19 5.99
C ASP A 116 -8.53 5.28 5.95
N PHE A 117 -8.11 5.66 4.75
CA PHE A 117 -7.11 6.71 4.54
C PHE A 117 -7.78 8.01 4.14
N ARG A 118 -7.36 9.10 4.75
CA ARG A 118 -7.77 10.46 4.43
C ARG A 118 -6.55 11.35 4.33
N CYS A 119 -6.55 12.25 3.36
CA CYS A 119 -5.55 13.29 3.26
C CYS A 119 -6.16 14.62 2.83
N LYS A 120 -5.48 15.71 3.15
CA LYS A 120 -5.94 17.07 2.90
C LYS A 120 -4.72 17.95 2.63
N PRO A 121 -4.57 18.52 1.43
CA PRO A 121 -3.49 19.44 1.12
C PRO A 121 -3.78 20.81 1.73
N HIS A 122 -2.82 21.42 2.41
CA HIS A 122 -2.98 22.69 3.12
C HIS A 122 -2.45 23.90 2.35
N GLN A 123 -1.70 23.67 1.28
CA GLN A 123 -1.06 24.72 0.47
C GLN A 123 -1.01 24.33 -1.00
N HIS A 124 -0.82 25.32 -1.87
CA HIS A 124 -0.69 25.14 -3.32
C HIS A 124 0.73 24.71 -3.74
N VAL A 125 1.28 23.66 -3.13
CA VAL A 125 2.67 23.20 -3.35
C VAL A 125 2.79 22.07 -4.39
N HIS A 126 1.67 21.58 -4.92
CA HIS A 126 1.68 20.61 -6.02
C HIS A 126 1.48 21.33 -7.35
N GLU A 127 2.56 21.89 -7.89
CA GLU A 127 2.53 22.83 -9.03
C GLU A 127 1.95 22.22 -10.32
N ARG A 128 2.05 20.88 -10.45
CA ARG A 128 1.52 20.13 -11.60
C ARG A 128 0.02 19.86 -11.52
N GLY A 129 -0.67 20.37 -10.50
CA GLY A 129 -2.11 20.26 -10.33
C GLY A 129 -2.59 18.90 -9.82
N TRP A 130 -1.69 18.01 -9.43
CA TRP A 130 -1.99 16.69 -8.87
C TRP A 130 -0.98 16.31 -7.79
N PHE A 131 -1.38 15.41 -6.90
CA PHE A 131 -0.45 14.75 -5.98
C PHE A 131 -0.74 13.26 -5.90
N GLY A 132 0.24 12.49 -5.46
CA GLY A 132 0.13 11.06 -5.21
C GLY A 132 0.63 10.69 -3.83
N CYS A 133 0.02 9.66 -3.25
CA CYS A 133 0.53 8.96 -2.08
C CYS A 133 0.94 7.54 -2.49
N PHE A 134 2.13 7.10 -2.08
CA PHE A 134 2.62 5.75 -2.33
C PHE A 134 2.64 4.92 -1.05
N TRP A 135 2.17 3.70 -1.13
CA TRP A 135 2.08 2.76 -0.02
C TRP A 135 2.89 1.50 -0.31
N ALA A 136 3.76 1.16 0.64
CA ALA A 136 4.61 -0.01 0.54
C ALA A 136 4.11 -1.17 1.40
N SER A 137 4.14 -2.39 0.87
CA SER A 137 4.01 -3.61 1.65
C SER A 137 5.10 -4.62 1.35
N TYR A 138 6.14 -4.64 2.20
CA TYR A 138 7.29 -5.54 2.04
C TYR A 138 6.98 -6.95 2.52
N ILE A 139 6.81 -7.88 1.59
CA ILE A 139 6.39 -9.25 1.90
C ILE A 139 7.61 -10.11 2.25
N ASN A 140 7.52 -10.82 3.37
CA ASN A 140 8.62 -11.54 3.98
C ASN A 140 8.94 -12.85 3.27
N GLY A 141 9.66 -12.81 2.15
CA GLY A 141 10.18 -13.99 1.45
C GLY A 141 9.11 -15.01 1.08
N PRO A 142 8.06 -14.61 0.34
CA PRO A 142 7.10 -15.58 -0.20
C PRO A 142 7.79 -16.43 -1.28
N ALA A 143 7.32 -17.66 -1.46
CA ALA A 143 7.78 -18.53 -2.55
C ALA A 143 7.32 -18.02 -3.92
N ASP A 144 6.09 -17.48 -3.96
CA ASP A 144 5.50 -16.80 -5.11
C ASP A 144 5.58 -15.29 -4.85
N LYS A 145 6.41 -14.58 -5.62
CA LYS A 145 6.60 -13.14 -5.47
C LYS A 145 5.52 -12.32 -6.17
N SER A 146 4.76 -12.95 -7.04
CA SER A 146 3.75 -12.27 -7.86
C SER A 146 2.56 -11.84 -7.03
N PHE A 147 1.84 -10.85 -7.55
CA PHE A 147 0.42 -10.70 -7.26
C PHE A 147 -0.42 -10.94 -8.51
N TYR A 148 -1.70 -11.21 -8.28
CA TYR A 148 -2.68 -11.56 -9.30
C TYR A 148 -3.91 -10.68 -9.16
N PHE A 149 -4.54 -10.33 -10.28
CA PHE A 149 -5.70 -9.44 -10.33
C PHE A 149 -6.55 -9.73 -11.57
N PRO A 150 -7.87 -9.45 -11.55
CA PRO A 150 -8.67 -9.41 -12.77
C PRO A 150 -8.30 -8.21 -13.62
N GLY A 151 -8.07 -8.40 -14.91
CA GLY A 151 -7.65 -7.33 -15.82
C GLY A 151 -7.45 -7.81 -17.26
N GLY A 152 -6.56 -7.15 -17.98
CA GLY A 152 -6.16 -7.56 -19.32
C GLY A 152 -5.24 -6.57 -20.00
N TRP A 153 -4.97 -6.83 -21.28
CA TRP A 153 -4.12 -5.99 -22.14
C TRP A 153 -4.94 -4.98 -22.94
N GLN A 154 -6.25 -5.21 -23.05
CA GLN A 154 -7.19 -4.41 -23.81
C GLN A 154 -8.33 -3.97 -22.91
N ASP A 155 -8.92 -2.82 -23.22
CA ASP A 155 -10.01 -2.24 -22.42
C ASP A 155 -11.21 -3.18 -22.32
N GLY A 156 -11.78 -3.26 -21.12
CA GLY A 156 -12.93 -4.11 -20.81
C GLY A 156 -12.62 -5.59 -20.61
N GLN A 157 -11.36 -6.04 -20.77
CA GLN A 157 -10.98 -7.40 -20.40
C GLN A 157 -11.00 -7.59 -18.87
N SER A 158 -11.37 -8.78 -18.41
CA SER A 158 -11.34 -9.14 -16.99
C SER A 158 -10.95 -10.61 -16.82
N ILE A 159 -9.77 -10.96 -17.33
CA ILE A 159 -9.11 -12.26 -17.13
C ILE A 159 -8.14 -12.20 -15.94
N TRP A 160 -7.75 -13.35 -15.40
CA TRP A 160 -6.77 -13.38 -14.32
C TRP A 160 -5.37 -13.10 -14.83
N MET A 161 -4.82 -11.97 -14.41
CA MET A 161 -3.47 -11.51 -14.71
C MET A 161 -2.51 -11.88 -13.56
N GLN A 162 -1.22 -11.92 -13.87
CA GLN A 162 -0.14 -12.09 -12.92
C GLN A 162 0.92 -11.03 -13.22
N LEU A 163 1.33 -10.27 -12.20
CA LEU A 163 2.49 -9.39 -12.29
C LEU A 163 3.59 -9.87 -11.35
N CYS A 164 4.78 -10.05 -11.91
CA CYS A 164 6.05 -10.15 -11.20
C CYS A 164 7.12 -9.49 -12.07
N THR A 165 7.42 -8.23 -11.76
CA THR A 165 8.46 -7.50 -12.48
C THR A 165 9.82 -8.18 -12.33
N GLN A 166 10.66 -8.07 -13.35
CA GLN A 166 11.99 -8.67 -13.33
C GLN A 166 13.04 -7.73 -12.70
N ALA A 167 12.81 -6.41 -12.77
CA ALA A 167 13.65 -5.39 -12.18
C ALA A 167 12.85 -4.42 -11.31
N HIS A 168 13.59 -3.67 -10.48
CA HIS A 168 13.04 -2.48 -9.82
C HIS A 168 12.79 -1.41 -10.90
N ASP A 169 11.72 -0.65 -10.79
CA ASP A 169 11.36 0.43 -11.72
C ASP A 169 11.20 -0.01 -13.18
N ASP A 170 10.65 -1.21 -13.41
CA ASP A 170 10.38 -1.74 -14.75
C ASP A 170 8.98 -2.36 -14.80
N GLU A 171 8.09 -1.78 -15.63
CA GLU A 171 6.67 -2.14 -15.73
C GLU A 171 5.97 -2.34 -14.37
N SER A 172 6.37 -1.56 -13.36
CA SER A 172 6.00 -1.78 -11.97
C SER A 172 4.58 -1.40 -11.60
N THR A 173 3.95 -0.47 -12.33
CA THR A 173 2.65 0.09 -12.00
C THR A 173 1.55 -0.36 -12.97
N VAL A 174 0.49 -0.98 -12.45
CA VAL A 174 -0.70 -1.38 -13.21
C VAL A 174 -1.81 -0.36 -12.98
N LEU A 175 -2.32 0.21 -14.07
CA LEU A 175 -3.42 1.16 -14.08
C LEU A 175 -4.77 0.44 -14.16
N SER A 176 -5.85 1.09 -13.73
CA SER A 176 -7.20 0.65 -14.07
C SER A 176 -7.44 0.75 -15.59
N HIS A 177 -8.36 -0.04 -16.13
CA HIS A 177 -8.92 0.20 -17.48
C HIS A 177 -9.52 1.60 -17.64
N ILE A 178 -10.04 2.21 -16.56
CA ILE A 178 -10.65 3.54 -16.62
C ILE A 178 -9.70 4.68 -16.21
N ASP A 179 -8.44 4.38 -15.87
CA ASP A 179 -7.46 5.41 -15.52
C ASP A 179 -6.74 5.93 -16.78
N ASP A 180 -7.17 7.09 -17.25
CA ASP A 180 -6.57 7.83 -18.35
C ASP A 180 -5.68 8.99 -17.90
N PHE A 181 -5.55 9.19 -16.58
CA PHE A 181 -4.84 10.34 -16.03
C PHE A 181 -3.33 10.19 -16.20
N ARG A 182 -2.71 11.16 -16.90
CA ARG A 182 -1.27 11.15 -17.18
C ARG A 182 -0.53 11.96 -16.13
N LEU A 183 0.33 11.29 -15.37
CA LEU A 183 1.28 11.96 -14.48
C LEU A 183 2.35 12.67 -15.33
N THR A 184 2.60 13.93 -15.01
CA THR A 184 3.63 14.74 -15.65
C THR A 184 4.80 14.91 -14.70
N TRP A 185 6.03 14.81 -15.19
CA TRP A 185 7.23 14.83 -14.36
C TRP A 185 8.13 15.98 -14.76
N GLN A 186 8.86 16.54 -13.82
CA GLN A 186 10.00 17.39 -14.10
C GLN A 186 11.06 16.54 -14.84
N GLU A 187 11.59 17.11 -15.91
CA GLU A 187 12.61 16.46 -16.73
C GLU A 187 13.90 16.22 -15.93
N GLY A 188 14.58 15.10 -16.20
CA GLY A 188 15.84 14.75 -15.53
C GLY A 188 15.69 14.21 -14.10
N THR A 189 14.46 14.02 -13.61
CA THR A 189 14.21 13.41 -12.29
C THR A 189 14.51 11.91 -12.27
N HIS A 190 14.94 11.42 -11.10
CA HIS A 190 15.25 10.01 -10.86
C HIS A 190 14.06 9.07 -11.15
N ASP A 191 14.38 7.81 -11.38
CA ASP A 191 13.43 6.74 -11.57
C ASP A 191 12.81 6.30 -10.23
N ALA A 192 11.55 5.88 -10.30
CA ALA A 192 10.79 5.38 -9.16
C ALA A 192 9.63 4.51 -9.65
N LEU A 193 9.20 3.54 -8.84
CA LEU A 193 8.23 2.51 -9.24
C LEU A 193 6.93 3.10 -9.79
N PHE A 194 6.50 4.23 -9.23
CA PHE A 194 5.28 4.93 -9.61
C PHE A 194 5.36 5.66 -10.96
N LYS A 195 6.55 5.75 -11.58
CA LYS A 195 6.77 6.32 -12.92
C LYS A 195 6.67 5.28 -14.04
N TYR A 196 6.80 4.00 -13.71
CA TYR A 196 6.93 2.91 -14.69
C TYR A 196 5.65 2.10 -14.80
N PHE A 197 5.01 2.15 -15.96
CA PHE A 197 3.69 1.55 -16.18
C PHE A 197 3.79 0.21 -16.91
N SER A 198 3.14 -0.82 -16.35
CA SER A 198 2.86 -2.05 -17.06
C SER A 198 1.88 -1.80 -18.20
N ARG A 199 2.00 -2.59 -19.26
CA ARG A 199 1.00 -2.68 -20.32
C ARG A 199 -0.29 -3.36 -19.86
N MET A 200 -0.24 -4.13 -18.77
CA MET A 200 -1.43 -4.70 -18.16
C MET A 200 -2.25 -3.60 -17.49
N ARG A 201 -3.57 -3.77 -17.52
CA ARG A 201 -4.52 -2.95 -16.77
C ARG A 201 -5.43 -3.84 -15.93
N TYR A 202 -5.89 -3.33 -14.79
CA TYR A 202 -6.82 -4.06 -13.93
C TYR A 202 -8.27 -3.65 -14.20
N ALA A 203 -9.19 -4.59 -13.99
CA ALA A 203 -10.63 -4.42 -14.21
C ALA A 203 -11.42 -4.35 -12.90
N LYS A 204 -10.84 -4.82 -11.80
CA LYS A 204 -11.40 -4.70 -10.45
C LYS A 204 -10.29 -4.17 -9.53
N PRO A 205 -10.58 -3.20 -8.65
CA PRO A 205 -9.62 -2.59 -7.75
C PRO A 205 -9.24 -3.53 -6.58
N PHE A 206 -8.71 -4.70 -6.89
CA PHE A 206 -8.04 -5.56 -5.92
C PHE A 206 -6.95 -6.39 -6.59
N TYR A 207 -6.00 -6.84 -5.76
CA TYR A 207 -5.07 -7.90 -6.12
C TYR A 207 -4.91 -8.87 -4.96
N TYR A 208 -4.34 -10.04 -5.23
CA TYR A 208 -3.96 -10.98 -4.20
C TYR A 208 -2.58 -11.57 -4.44
N GLY A 209 -1.90 -11.98 -3.38
CA GLY A 209 -0.65 -12.72 -3.42
C GLY A 209 -0.70 -13.92 -2.47
N ASN A 210 0.15 -14.91 -2.74
CA ASN A 210 0.20 -16.13 -1.94
C ASN A 210 1.33 -16.05 -0.90
N PHE A 211 1.03 -16.38 0.35
CA PHE A 211 2.02 -16.44 1.42
C PHE A 211 1.85 -17.73 2.20
N GLU A 212 2.79 -18.66 2.05
CA GLU A 212 2.66 -20.02 2.62
C GLU A 212 1.32 -20.66 2.21
N ASN A 213 0.56 -21.21 3.18
CA ASN A 213 -0.78 -21.76 2.98
C ASN A 213 -1.90 -20.71 3.09
N LEU A 214 -1.55 -19.42 3.03
CA LEU A 214 -2.47 -18.30 3.08
C LEU A 214 -2.57 -17.59 1.73
N VAL A 215 -3.64 -16.80 1.59
CA VAL A 215 -3.79 -15.77 0.58
C VAL A 215 -3.93 -14.42 1.27
N TYR A 216 -3.18 -13.44 0.78
CA TYR A 216 -3.32 -12.03 1.11
C TYR A 216 -4.07 -11.35 -0.03
N ILE A 217 -5.23 -10.78 0.23
CA ILE A 217 -6.03 -10.01 -0.74
C ILE A 217 -6.05 -8.57 -0.26
N LEU A 218 -5.69 -7.62 -1.12
CA LEU A 218 -5.86 -6.19 -0.86
C LEU A 218 -6.87 -5.62 -1.84
N MET A 219 -7.96 -5.08 -1.31
CA MET A 219 -9.12 -4.60 -2.05
C MET A 219 -9.32 -3.12 -1.77
N PHE A 220 -9.76 -2.34 -2.76
CA PHE A 220 -9.93 -0.89 -2.64
C PHE A 220 -11.33 -0.43 -3.07
N LYS A 221 -11.82 0.64 -2.45
CA LYS A 221 -12.94 1.43 -2.97
C LYS A 221 -12.82 2.91 -2.54
N PRO A 222 -13.16 3.88 -3.41
CA PRO A 222 -13.47 3.70 -4.82
C PRO A 222 -12.24 3.24 -5.63
N GLU A 223 -12.47 2.82 -6.87
CA GLU A 223 -11.38 2.48 -7.81
C GLU A 223 -10.58 3.71 -8.25
N THR A 224 -11.22 4.88 -8.31
CA THR A 224 -10.63 6.11 -8.82
C THR A 224 -9.37 6.49 -8.04
N GLY A 225 -8.29 6.73 -8.77
CA GLY A 225 -7.00 7.15 -8.22
C GLY A 225 -6.13 5.99 -7.71
N ILE A 226 -6.63 4.76 -7.66
CA ILE A 226 -5.83 3.61 -7.24
C ILE A 226 -4.96 3.12 -8.41
N ARG A 227 -3.71 2.77 -8.11
CA ARG A 227 -2.83 2.03 -9.04
C ARG A 227 -2.09 0.96 -8.27
N PHE A 228 -1.93 -0.23 -8.83
CA PHE A 228 -1.17 -1.29 -8.17
C PHE A 228 0.29 -1.16 -8.52
N THR A 229 1.18 -1.44 -7.57
CA THR A 229 2.62 -1.36 -7.83
C THR A 229 3.33 -2.59 -7.30
N HIS A 230 4.30 -3.10 -8.08
CA HIS A 230 5.12 -4.25 -7.72
C HIS A 230 6.59 -3.87 -7.71
N SER A 231 7.32 -4.35 -6.71
CA SER A 231 8.77 -4.42 -6.72
C SER A 231 9.23 -5.85 -6.45
N PRO A 232 10.19 -6.42 -7.20
CA PRO A 232 10.62 -7.80 -6.97
C PRO A 232 11.54 -7.93 -5.76
N SER A 233 12.03 -6.81 -5.23
CA SER A 233 13.07 -6.76 -4.20
C SER A 233 12.94 -5.60 -3.21
N GLY A 234 11.81 -4.89 -3.18
CA GLY A 234 11.64 -3.69 -2.35
C GLY A 234 11.91 -3.92 -0.86
N GLY A 235 11.66 -5.13 -0.35
CA GLY A 235 11.96 -5.51 1.05
C GLY A 235 13.39 -6.03 1.27
N GLY A 236 14.27 -5.92 0.27
CA GLY A 236 15.66 -6.37 0.31
C GLY A 236 15.84 -7.90 0.22
N PHE A 237 17.08 -8.34 0.45
CA PHE A 237 17.44 -9.75 0.40
C PHE A 237 16.98 -10.51 1.65
N ASN A 238 16.41 -11.69 1.44
CA ASN A 238 16.03 -12.63 2.48
C ASN A 238 17.03 -13.79 2.51
N LYS A 239 17.92 -13.75 3.51
CA LYS A 239 18.98 -14.76 3.66
C LYS A 239 18.43 -16.15 3.97
N THR A 240 17.36 -16.24 4.78
CA THR A 240 16.80 -17.52 5.24
C THR A 240 16.27 -18.35 4.08
N PHE A 241 15.57 -17.71 3.14
CA PHE A 241 14.97 -18.39 1.99
C PHE A 241 15.79 -18.23 0.71
N ASN A 242 16.98 -17.64 0.79
CA ASN A 242 17.86 -17.33 -0.33
C ASN A 242 17.11 -16.69 -1.51
N THR A 243 16.35 -15.63 -1.22
CA THR A 243 15.49 -14.95 -2.19
C THR A 243 15.41 -13.47 -1.87
N THR A 244 14.61 -12.71 -2.61
CA THR A 244 14.30 -11.31 -2.30
C THR A 244 12.89 -11.21 -1.71
N ASN A 245 12.69 -10.22 -0.86
CA ASN A 245 11.37 -9.82 -0.36
C ASN A 245 10.73 -8.88 -1.40
N PRO A 246 9.66 -9.28 -2.10
CA PRO A 246 8.95 -8.37 -3.00
C PRO A 246 8.17 -7.33 -2.19
N ALA A 247 7.73 -6.29 -2.88
CA ALA A 247 6.79 -5.32 -2.34
C ALA A 247 5.49 -5.37 -3.16
N TRP A 248 4.37 -5.51 -2.47
CA TRP A 248 3.02 -5.46 -3.05
C TRP A 248 2.39 -4.14 -2.63
N ASP A 249 2.53 -3.17 -3.50
CA ASP A 249 2.37 -1.74 -3.22
C ASP A 249 1.14 -1.20 -3.93
N TRP A 250 0.79 0.05 -3.62
CA TRP A 250 -0.21 0.78 -4.38
C TRP A 250 -0.01 2.29 -4.29
N GLN A 251 -0.66 3.00 -5.20
CA GLN A 251 -0.73 4.45 -5.23
C GLN A 251 -2.15 4.92 -5.00
N PHE A 252 -2.28 6.13 -4.45
CA PHE A 252 -3.50 6.93 -4.48
C PHE A 252 -3.21 8.28 -5.15
N ILE A 253 -3.78 8.49 -6.32
CA ILE A 253 -3.57 9.67 -7.18
C ILE A 253 -4.77 10.60 -7.08
N VAL A 254 -4.50 11.88 -6.82
CA VAL A 254 -5.50 12.94 -6.77
C VAL A 254 -5.22 13.97 -7.86
N PRO A 255 -5.95 13.94 -8.98
CA PRO A 255 -5.88 14.99 -10.00
C PRO A 255 -6.69 16.22 -9.57
N ASN A 256 -6.32 17.38 -10.11
CA ASN A 256 -7.03 18.65 -9.92
C ASN A 256 -7.35 18.92 -8.44
N TYR A 257 -6.33 18.83 -7.59
CA TYR A 257 -6.56 18.96 -6.16
C TYR A 257 -7.00 20.38 -5.78
N GLU A 258 -7.76 20.48 -4.69
CA GLU A 258 -8.17 21.72 -4.08
C GLU A 258 -7.59 21.78 -2.67
N VAL A 259 -7.01 22.92 -2.32
CA VAL A 259 -6.47 23.15 -0.97
C VAL A 259 -7.61 23.13 0.05
N MET A 260 -7.37 22.51 1.20
CA MET A 260 -8.31 22.23 2.29
C MET A 260 -9.45 21.25 1.97
N LYS A 261 -9.46 20.64 0.78
CA LYS A 261 -10.40 19.56 0.46
C LYS A 261 -9.86 18.22 0.97
N GLU A 262 -10.73 17.45 1.64
CA GLU A 262 -10.40 16.08 2.05
C GLU A 262 -10.57 15.11 0.88
N TYR A 263 -9.56 14.26 0.68
CA TYR A 263 -9.56 13.12 -0.23
C TYR A 263 -9.43 11.85 0.57
N ARG A 264 -10.05 10.77 0.11
CA ARG A 264 -10.05 9.50 0.84
C ARG A 264 -10.21 8.29 -0.07
N TYR A 265 -9.73 7.15 0.44
CA TYR A 265 -10.09 5.83 -0.06
C TYR A 265 -10.20 4.86 1.12
N GLN A 266 -10.87 3.74 0.86
CA GLN A 266 -10.93 2.61 1.77
C GLN A 266 -10.18 1.43 1.15
N ALA A 267 -9.45 0.69 1.97
CA ALA A 267 -8.93 -0.61 1.60
C ALA A 267 -9.31 -1.68 2.62
N ARG A 268 -9.33 -2.93 2.20
CA ARG A 268 -9.48 -4.08 3.07
C ARG A 268 -8.43 -5.12 2.72
N VAL A 269 -7.68 -5.52 3.73
CA VAL A 269 -6.87 -6.73 3.72
C VAL A 269 -7.73 -7.91 4.13
N VAL A 270 -7.62 -9.01 3.38
CA VAL A 270 -8.07 -10.35 3.78
C VAL A 270 -6.82 -11.23 3.89
N LEU A 271 -6.55 -11.78 5.08
CA LEU A 271 -5.47 -12.74 5.27
C LEU A 271 -6.03 -14.06 5.76
N ARG A 272 -6.37 -14.96 4.83
CA ARG A 272 -7.09 -16.22 5.12
C ARG A 272 -6.36 -17.44 4.57
N PRO A 273 -6.72 -18.67 4.98
CA PRO A 273 -6.24 -19.88 4.30
C PRO A 273 -6.49 -19.81 2.80
N ARG A 274 -5.57 -20.38 2.01
CA ARG A 274 -5.67 -20.43 0.54
C ARG A 274 -7.03 -20.91 0.09
N CYS A 275 -7.55 -20.26 -0.94
CA CYS A 275 -8.86 -20.52 -1.51
C CYS A 275 -8.83 -20.38 -3.03
N SER A 276 -9.94 -20.72 -3.67
CA SER A 276 -10.07 -20.59 -5.12
C SER A 276 -10.19 -19.12 -5.56
N ARG A 277 -9.84 -18.84 -6.83
CA ARG A 277 -10.08 -17.52 -7.45
C ARG A 277 -11.55 -17.09 -7.41
N THR A 278 -12.48 -18.04 -7.48
CA THR A 278 -13.92 -17.79 -7.32
C THR A 278 -14.24 -17.25 -5.93
N GLU A 279 -13.65 -17.84 -4.88
CA GLU A 279 -13.83 -17.34 -3.51
C GLU A 279 -13.16 -15.98 -3.29
N ILE A 280 -11.98 -15.76 -3.87
CA ILE A 280 -11.30 -14.45 -3.83
C ILE A 280 -12.18 -13.37 -4.46
N LEU A 281 -12.75 -13.65 -5.62
CA LEU A 281 -13.66 -12.72 -6.30
C LEU A 281 -14.92 -12.47 -5.45
N ALA A 282 -15.46 -13.51 -4.81
CA ALA A 282 -16.61 -13.38 -3.91
C ALA A 282 -16.31 -12.52 -2.66
N GLU A 283 -15.09 -12.59 -2.10
CA GLU A 283 -14.67 -11.70 -1.00
C GLU A 283 -14.70 -10.22 -1.45
N TYR A 284 -14.18 -9.93 -2.65
CA TYR A 284 -14.22 -8.59 -3.22
C TYR A 284 -15.65 -8.11 -3.46
N GLU A 285 -16.47 -8.90 -4.15
CA GLU A 285 -17.84 -8.51 -4.49
C GLU A 285 -18.71 -8.32 -3.25
N LYS A 286 -18.54 -9.16 -2.23
CA LYS A 286 -19.21 -9.00 -0.94
C LYS A 286 -18.85 -7.68 -0.27
N TRP A 287 -17.59 -7.25 -0.31
CA TRP A 287 -17.15 -6.02 0.34
C TRP A 287 -17.44 -4.76 -0.49
N ALA A 288 -17.35 -4.85 -1.81
CA ALA A 288 -17.66 -3.76 -2.73
C ALA A 288 -19.14 -3.34 -2.64
N ASN A 289 -20.03 -4.29 -2.35
CA ASN A 289 -21.47 -4.07 -2.22
C ASN A 289 -21.94 -3.65 -0.80
N GLN A 290 -21.01 -3.43 0.13
CA GLN A 290 -21.28 -2.86 1.47
C GLN A 290 -21.20 -1.34 1.45
#